data_AF-A0A3M9Z5P9-F1
#
_entry.id   AF-A0A3M9Z5P9-F1
#
_cell.length_a   1.000
_cell.length_b   1.000
_cell.length_c   1.000
_cell.angle_alpha   90.00
_cell.angle_beta   90.00
_cell.angle_gamma   90.00
#
_symmetry.space_group_name_H-M   'P 1'
#
loop_
_entity.id
_entity.type
_entity.pdbx_description
1 polymer ?
#
loop_
_entity_poly.entity_id
_entity_poly.type
_entity_poly.pdbx_seq_one_letter_code
_entity_poly.pdbx_strand_id
1 'polypeptide(L)'
;MRRYAAPPLSLPQVNLGLIPKGYLGTQSTLNHIQVLIQAGAKDFYVRQKAIDILLEKAIRPKDYLGEIKALFEWVQQNVRYTKDPFRVEVLHSARRMLELRAGDCDDMAILLGSMLEAIGHPVRLVITGPDPLRPKLFSHIYLEVFHQGRWIPLDATMPYPMGWEPQTFVKQMIPMERKVTMMHSPPVSYGLAPMSSPNWLPGLIQSIRQGGIQPNDSRMKALLDLLHQRQLLRQKPRLAKQLNFIWVRGLSARPYPKTARGLERSLQQWGILPTSPIPLPAQSDHRPQMQPSTQSVRPVALRAVGKVKPVASVAPIAPTSAPIAQQ
;
A
#
# COMPACT_ATOMS: atom_id res chain seq x y z
N MET A 1 -12.71 3.14 -36.62
CA MET A 1 -11.50 2.30 -36.86
C MET A 1 -11.12 1.64 -35.55
N ARG A 2 -11.27 0.32 -35.41
CA ARG A 2 -10.75 -0.41 -34.25
C ARG A 2 -9.22 -0.40 -34.39
N ARG A 3 -8.51 0.38 -33.58
CA ARG A 3 -7.05 0.55 -33.70
C ARG A 3 -6.28 -0.77 -33.47
N TYR A 4 -6.90 -1.72 -32.76
CA TYR A 4 -6.42 -3.09 -32.61
C TYR A 4 -7.59 -4.05 -32.31
N ALA A 5 -7.49 -5.32 -32.71
CA ALA A 5 -8.41 -6.37 -32.27
C ALA A 5 -7.98 -6.85 -30.88
N ALA A 6 -8.91 -7.02 -29.93
CA ALA A 6 -8.57 -7.59 -28.62
C ALA A 6 -7.77 -8.89 -28.83
N PRO A 7 -6.60 -9.07 -28.18
CA PRO A 7 -5.84 -10.29 -28.35
C PRO A 7 -6.73 -11.49 -28.02
N PRO A 8 -6.67 -12.58 -28.80
CA PRO A 8 -7.39 -13.79 -28.46
C PRO A 8 -6.96 -14.26 -27.08
N LEU A 9 -7.87 -14.90 -26.34
CA LEU A 9 -7.56 -15.47 -25.03
C LEU A 9 -6.38 -16.42 -25.18
N SER A 10 -5.21 -15.99 -24.69
CA SER A 10 -4.04 -16.84 -24.62
C SER A 10 -4.22 -17.86 -23.48
N LEU A 11 -3.56 -19.01 -23.60
CA LEU A 11 -3.49 -19.95 -22.49
C LEU A 11 -2.82 -19.25 -21.31
N PRO A 12 -3.47 -19.22 -20.12
CA PRO A 12 -2.89 -18.55 -18.97
C PRO A 12 -1.63 -19.29 -18.52
N GLN A 13 -0.56 -18.53 -18.29
CA GLN A 13 0.57 -19.03 -17.52
C GLN A 13 0.22 -18.91 -16.04
N VAL A 14 0.12 -20.05 -15.36
CA VAL A 14 -0.26 -20.11 -13.94
C VAL A 14 0.96 -20.50 -13.12
N ASN A 15 1.30 -19.68 -12.13
CA ASN A 15 2.33 -19.97 -11.15
C ASN A 15 1.66 -20.25 -9.80
N LEU A 16 1.89 -21.45 -9.25
CA LEU A 16 1.39 -21.81 -7.93
C LEU A 16 2.47 -21.56 -6.87
N GLY A 17 2.05 -21.03 -5.73
CA GLY A 17 2.92 -20.75 -4.60
C GLY A 17 2.18 -20.87 -3.27
N LEU A 18 2.93 -20.98 -2.18
CA LEU A 18 2.38 -21.00 -0.83
C LEU A 18 2.50 -19.60 -0.22
N ILE A 19 1.38 -19.04 0.20
CA ILE A 19 1.35 -17.80 0.99
C ILE A 19 1.36 -18.13 2.49
N PRO A 20 2.19 -17.44 3.30
CA PRO A 20 2.16 -17.59 4.75
C PRO A 20 0.80 -17.23 5.36
N LYS A 21 0.55 -17.67 6.59
CA LYS A 21 -0.70 -17.30 7.30
C LYS A 21 -0.64 -15.86 7.84
N GLY A 22 -1.81 -15.26 7.99
CA GLY A 22 -1.99 -13.96 8.64
C GLY A 22 -1.28 -12.83 7.90
N TYR A 23 -0.74 -11.88 8.67
CA TYR A 23 -0.15 -10.65 8.11
C TYR A 23 1.05 -10.90 7.17
N LEU A 24 1.83 -11.96 7.41
CA LEU A 24 2.93 -12.31 6.51
C LEU A 24 2.41 -12.74 5.12
N GLY A 25 1.25 -13.40 5.09
CA GLY A 25 0.53 -13.68 3.84
C GLY A 25 0.13 -12.41 3.13
N THR A 26 -0.51 -11.48 3.85
CA THR A 26 -0.87 -10.14 3.32
C THR A 26 0.34 -9.41 2.74
N GLN A 27 1.49 -9.43 3.43
CA GLN A 27 2.72 -8.81 2.92
C GLN A 27 3.23 -9.51 1.65
N SER A 28 3.16 -10.85 1.58
CA SER A 28 3.52 -11.60 0.38
C SER A 28 2.62 -11.23 -0.79
N THR A 29 1.29 -11.20 -0.59
CA THR A 29 0.31 -10.79 -1.61
C THR A 29 0.59 -9.37 -2.10
N LEU A 30 0.82 -8.41 -1.19
CA LEU A 30 1.14 -7.03 -1.56
C LEU A 30 2.38 -6.90 -2.43
N ASN A 31 3.44 -7.66 -2.12
CA ASN A 31 4.65 -7.67 -2.96
C ASN A 31 4.33 -8.20 -4.37
N HIS A 32 3.52 -9.24 -4.49
CA HIS A 32 3.08 -9.77 -5.79
C HIS A 32 2.23 -8.75 -6.57
N ILE A 33 1.30 -8.07 -5.89
CA ILE A 33 0.49 -7.00 -6.48
C ILE A 33 1.38 -5.89 -7.03
N GLN A 34 2.37 -5.43 -6.27
CA GLN A 34 3.31 -4.39 -6.72
C GLN A 34 4.10 -4.84 -7.97
N VAL A 35 4.58 -6.08 -7.98
CA VAL A 35 5.28 -6.67 -9.14
C VAL A 35 4.37 -6.73 -10.37
N LEU A 36 3.11 -7.15 -10.20
CA LEU A 36 2.14 -7.24 -11.29
C LEU A 36 1.77 -5.87 -11.84
N ILE A 37 1.61 -4.85 -10.99
CA ILE A 37 1.39 -3.46 -11.42
C ILE A 37 2.57 -2.97 -12.25
N GLN A 38 3.80 -3.14 -11.75
CA GLN A 38 5.01 -2.70 -12.47
C GLN A 38 5.22 -3.44 -13.79
N ALA A 39 4.84 -4.72 -13.86
CA ALA A 39 4.88 -5.50 -15.09
C ALA A 39 3.81 -5.01 -16.09
N GLY A 40 2.58 -4.79 -15.62
CA GLY A 40 1.47 -4.27 -16.42
C GLY A 40 1.73 -2.84 -16.94
N ALA A 41 2.38 -2.00 -16.15
CA ALA A 41 2.79 -0.65 -16.55
C ALA A 41 3.75 -0.64 -17.75
N LYS A 42 4.52 -1.72 -17.94
CA LYS A 42 5.48 -1.91 -19.05
C LYS A 42 4.91 -2.72 -20.21
N ASP A 43 3.68 -3.20 -20.08
CA ASP A 43 3.01 -3.97 -21.11
C ASP A 43 2.38 -3.03 -22.15
N PHE A 44 2.85 -3.10 -23.40
CA PHE A 44 2.35 -2.25 -24.50
C PHE A 44 0.85 -2.42 -24.77
N TYR A 45 0.26 -3.59 -24.53
CA TYR A 45 -1.18 -3.78 -24.71
C TYR A 45 -1.98 -3.09 -23.61
N VAL A 46 -1.50 -3.13 -22.37
CA VAL A 46 -2.12 -2.41 -21.26
C VAL A 46 -2.06 -0.91 -21.52
N ARG A 47 -0.88 -0.40 -21.91
CA ARG A 47 -0.70 1.01 -22.30
C ARG A 47 -1.59 1.41 -23.48
N GLN A 48 -1.62 0.61 -24.54
CA GLN A 48 -2.45 0.88 -25.70
C GLN A 48 -3.93 0.93 -25.33
N LYS A 49 -4.41 -0.02 -24.51
CA LYS A 49 -5.81 -0.01 -24.08
C LYS A 49 -6.16 1.21 -23.26
N ALA A 50 -5.27 1.66 -22.37
CA ALA A 50 -5.45 2.91 -21.65
C ALA A 50 -5.60 4.09 -22.62
N ILE A 51 -4.70 4.22 -23.61
CA ILE A 51 -4.77 5.27 -24.64
C ILE A 51 -6.07 5.20 -25.45
N ASP A 52 -6.49 4.00 -25.85
CA ASP A 52 -7.74 3.82 -26.62
C ASP A 52 -8.95 4.32 -25.83
N ILE A 53 -9.03 4.05 -24.52
CA ILE A 53 -10.10 4.56 -23.65
C ILE A 53 -10.13 6.09 -23.62
N LEU A 54 -8.94 6.72 -23.52
CA LEU A 54 -8.85 8.19 -23.53
C LEU A 54 -9.34 8.79 -24.84
N LEU A 55 -9.01 8.15 -25.97
CA LEU A 55 -9.46 8.56 -27.30
C LEU A 55 -10.95 8.33 -27.50
N GLU A 56 -11.47 7.16 -27.09
CA GLU A 56 -12.89 6.81 -27.14
C GLU A 56 -13.74 7.80 -26.33
N LYS A 57 -13.24 8.26 -25.18
CA LYS A 57 -13.88 9.28 -24.34
C LYS A 57 -13.55 10.73 -24.74
N ALA A 58 -12.80 10.93 -25.82
CA ALA A 58 -12.35 12.24 -26.30
C ALA A 58 -11.69 13.13 -25.21
N ILE A 59 -10.89 12.51 -24.34
CA ILE A 59 -10.15 13.22 -23.30
C ILE A 59 -9.11 14.13 -23.97
N ARG A 60 -9.11 15.42 -23.60
CA ARG A 60 -8.21 16.40 -24.18
C ARG A 60 -6.76 16.10 -23.80
N PRO A 61 -5.79 16.36 -24.69
CA PRO A 61 -4.38 16.26 -24.33
C PRO A 61 -4.06 17.09 -23.08
N LYS A 62 -3.30 16.51 -22.15
CA LYS A 62 -2.89 17.11 -20.87
C LYS A 62 -4.04 17.33 -19.86
N ASP A 63 -5.23 16.80 -20.12
CA ASP A 63 -6.30 16.72 -19.12
C ASP A 63 -6.06 15.54 -18.17
N TYR A 64 -4.98 15.62 -17.38
CA TYR A 64 -4.51 14.53 -16.53
C TYR A 64 -5.55 14.03 -15.53
N LEU A 65 -6.39 14.93 -15.01
CA LEU A 65 -7.49 14.54 -14.12
C LEU A 65 -8.60 13.82 -14.89
N GLY A 66 -8.91 14.27 -16.10
CA GLY A 66 -9.81 13.58 -17.02
C GLY A 66 -9.31 12.20 -17.41
N GLU A 67 -7.99 12.03 -17.61
CA GLU A 67 -7.37 10.73 -17.88
C GLU A 67 -7.57 9.76 -16.72
N ILE A 68 -7.24 10.20 -15.50
CA ILE A 68 -7.42 9.39 -14.28
C ILE A 68 -8.88 8.96 -14.13
N LYS A 69 -9.81 9.91 -14.23
CA LYS A 69 -11.25 9.65 -14.11
C LYS A 69 -11.74 8.67 -15.18
N ALA A 70 -11.31 8.86 -16.42
CA ALA A 70 -11.70 8.00 -17.54
C ALA A 70 -11.28 6.54 -17.34
N LEU A 71 -10.05 6.31 -16.87
CA LEU A 71 -9.55 4.96 -16.60
C LEU A 71 -10.23 4.32 -15.40
N PHE A 72 -10.42 5.08 -14.32
CA PHE A 72 -11.15 4.64 -13.13
C PHE A 72 -12.57 4.16 -13.48
N GLU A 73 -13.35 5.01 -14.13
CA GLU A 73 -14.73 4.69 -14.52
C GLU A 73 -14.78 3.51 -15.49
N TRP A 74 -13.81 3.41 -16.40
CA TRP A 74 -13.79 2.31 -17.33
C TRP A 74 -13.53 0.98 -16.62
N VAL A 75 -12.60 0.91 -15.66
CA VAL A 75 -12.38 -0.32 -14.87
C VAL A 75 -13.63 -0.67 -14.06
N GLN A 76 -14.22 0.31 -13.37
CA GLN A 76 -15.46 0.15 -12.58
C GLN A 76 -16.64 -0.38 -13.43
N GLN A 77 -16.76 0.06 -14.68
CA GLN A 77 -17.89 -0.29 -15.56
C GLN A 77 -17.65 -1.55 -16.41
N ASN A 78 -16.40 -1.93 -16.64
CA ASN A 78 -16.05 -3.00 -17.59
C ASN A 78 -15.40 -4.22 -16.93
N VAL A 79 -15.27 -4.25 -15.60
CA VAL A 79 -14.77 -5.40 -14.85
C VAL A 79 -15.79 -5.83 -13.83
N ARG A 80 -16.19 -7.10 -13.88
CA ARG A 80 -17.14 -7.70 -12.93
C ARG A 80 -16.43 -8.14 -11.67
N TYR A 81 -16.84 -7.62 -10.53
CA TYR A 81 -16.37 -8.13 -9.23
C TYR A 81 -16.71 -9.63 -9.09
N THR A 82 -15.70 -10.46 -8.92
CA THR A 82 -15.80 -11.92 -8.82
C THR A 82 -14.83 -12.39 -7.76
N LYS A 83 -15.33 -13.03 -6.71
CA LYS A 83 -14.46 -13.61 -5.68
C LYS A 83 -13.55 -14.66 -6.28
N ASP A 84 -12.40 -14.80 -5.64
CA ASP A 84 -11.49 -15.89 -5.88
C ASP A 84 -12.10 -17.29 -5.74
N PRO A 85 -11.49 -18.30 -6.41
CA PRO A 85 -11.81 -19.69 -6.18
C PRO A 85 -11.77 -20.05 -4.69
N PHE A 86 -12.66 -20.95 -4.28
CA PHE A 86 -12.81 -21.28 -2.87
C PHE A 86 -11.48 -21.72 -2.23
N ARG A 87 -11.06 -20.98 -1.20
CA ARG A 87 -9.83 -21.21 -0.39
C ARG A 87 -8.50 -21.01 -1.13
N VAL A 88 -8.49 -20.31 -2.26
CA VAL A 88 -7.27 -20.04 -3.02
C VAL A 88 -7.24 -18.57 -3.39
N GLU A 89 -6.18 -17.85 -3.03
CA GLU A 89 -5.94 -16.50 -3.54
C GLU A 89 -5.48 -16.55 -5.00
N VAL A 90 -6.05 -15.73 -5.88
CA VAL A 90 -5.62 -15.63 -7.28
C VAL A 90 -5.37 -14.18 -7.66
N LEU A 91 -4.15 -13.88 -8.08
CA LEU A 91 -3.79 -12.58 -8.62
C LEU A 91 -3.64 -12.66 -10.14
N HIS A 92 -4.38 -11.83 -10.86
CA HIS A 92 -4.28 -11.74 -12.31
C HIS A 92 -3.34 -10.61 -12.75
N SER A 93 -2.58 -10.85 -13.83
CA SER A 93 -1.87 -9.75 -14.50
C SER A 93 -2.86 -8.77 -15.12
N ALA A 94 -2.46 -7.51 -15.31
CA ALA A 94 -3.32 -6.52 -15.96
C ALA A 94 -3.74 -6.94 -17.38
N ARG A 95 -2.84 -7.58 -18.14
CA ARG A 95 -3.20 -8.18 -19.45
C ARG A 95 -4.30 -9.21 -19.31
N ARG A 96 -4.19 -10.10 -18.32
CA ARG A 96 -5.21 -11.14 -18.08
C ARG A 96 -6.54 -10.52 -17.63
N MET A 97 -6.51 -9.43 -16.87
CA MET A 97 -7.73 -8.70 -16.49
C MET A 97 -8.42 -8.03 -17.68
N LEU A 98 -7.65 -7.53 -18.66
CA LEU A 98 -8.22 -6.98 -19.91
C LEU A 98 -8.91 -8.05 -20.78
N GLU A 99 -8.45 -9.29 -20.67
CA GLU A 99 -9.02 -10.47 -21.34
C GLU A 99 -10.27 -10.99 -20.60
N LEU A 100 -10.16 -11.24 -19.30
CA LEU A 100 -11.19 -11.91 -18.49
C LEU A 100 -12.36 -11.03 -18.11
N ARG A 101 -12.10 -9.74 -17.82
CA ARG A 101 -13.13 -8.80 -17.35
C ARG A 101 -13.82 -9.22 -16.05
N ALA A 102 -13.14 -9.99 -15.22
CA ALA A 102 -13.64 -10.46 -13.94
C ALA A 102 -12.49 -10.73 -12.98
N GLY A 103 -12.64 -10.30 -11.72
CA GLY A 103 -11.65 -10.43 -10.65
C GLY A 103 -12.15 -9.71 -9.39
N ASP A 104 -11.41 -9.76 -8.30
CA ASP A 104 -11.81 -9.12 -7.04
C ASP A 104 -11.10 -7.76 -6.78
N CYS A 105 -11.06 -7.30 -5.54
CA CYS A 105 -10.44 -6.04 -5.16
C CYS A 105 -8.96 -5.90 -5.55
N ASP A 106 -8.14 -6.94 -5.41
CA ASP A 106 -6.73 -6.83 -5.76
C ASP A 106 -6.51 -6.82 -7.27
N ASP A 107 -7.26 -7.61 -8.02
CA ASP A 107 -7.25 -7.69 -9.48
C ASP A 107 -7.64 -6.37 -10.13
N MET A 108 -8.71 -5.75 -9.61
CA MET A 108 -9.16 -4.44 -10.07
C MET A 108 -8.12 -3.35 -9.75
N ALA A 109 -7.49 -3.44 -8.58
CA ALA A 109 -6.36 -2.58 -8.23
C ALA A 109 -5.16 -2.82 -9.18
N ILE A 110 -4.77 -4.07 -9.45
CA ILE A 110 -3.67 -4.39 -10.37
C ILE A 110 -3.92 -3.80 -11.74
N LEU A 111 -5.11 -4.00 -12.31
CA LEU A 111 -5.47 -3.48 -13.62
C LEU A 111 -5.40 -1.95 -13.64
N LEU A 112 -6.11 -1.28 -12.71
CA LEU A 112 -6.19 0.18 -12.70
C LEU A 112 -4.82 0.82 -12.45
N GLY A 113 -4.05 0.29 -11.50
CA GLY A 113 -2.70 0.75 -11.18
C GLY A 113 -1.76 0.60 -12.37
N SER A 114 -1.83 -0.53 -13.07
CA SER A 114 -1.04 -0.78 -14.27
C SER A 114 -1.38 0.21 -15.38
N MET A 115 -2.66 0.46 -15.63
CA MET A 115 -3.10 1.39 -16.68
C MET A 115 -2.68 2.83 -16.37
N LEU A 116 -2.79 3.26 -15.11
CA LEU A 116 -2.38 4.59 -14.65
C LEU A 116 -0.86 4.79 -14.76
N GLU A 117 -0.08 3.86 -14.22
CA GLU A 117 1.39 3.93 -14.31
C GLU A 117 1.86 3.82 -15.77
N ALA A 118 1.19 3.01 -16.59
CA ALA A 118 1.47 2.88 -18.01
C ALA A 118 1.35 4.20 -18.76
N ILE A 119 0.56 5.17 -18.30
CA ILE A 119 0.43 6.51 -18.90
C ILE A 119 1.06 7.63 -18.04
N GLY A 120 1.82 7.27 -17.01
CA GLY A 120 2.64 8.21 -16.25
C GLY A 120 2.00 8.77 -14.98
N HIS A 121 0.88 8.22 -14.51
CA HIS A 121 0.25 8.61 -13.25
C HIS A 121 0.76 7.75 -12.09
N PRO A 122 1.49 8.30 -11.11
CA PRO A 122 2.05 7.52 -10.02
C PRO A 122 0.96 7.04 -9.06
N VAL A 123 1.00 5.77 -8.65
CA VAL A 123 0.03 5.20 -7.71
C VAL A 123 0.68 4.74 -6.40
N ARG A 124 -0.16 4.43 -5.41
CA ARG A 124 0.16 3.67 -4.20
C ARG A 124 -1.03 2.79 -3.82
N LEU A 125 -0.78 1.68 -3.14
CA LEU A 125 -1.84 0.80 -2.65
C LEU A 125 -2.33 1.29 -1.28
N VAL A 126 -3.60 1.03 -0.99
CA VAL A 126 -4.19 1.20 0.32
C VAL A 126 -4.88 -0.10 0.71
N ILE A 127 -4.53 -0.61 1.88
CA ILE A 127 -5.24 -1.73 2.51
C ILE A 127 -6.04 -1.23 3.71
N THR A 128 -7.23 -1.79 3.90
CA THR A 128 -8.13 -1.40 4.99
C THR A 128 -8.66 -2.60 5.76
N GLY A 129 -8.93 -2.40 7.06
CA GLY A 129 -9.42 -3.40 7.98
C GLY A 129 -10.53 -2.87 8.89
N PRO A 130 -11.49 -3.73 9.30
CA PRO A 130 -12.68 -3.30 10.04
C PRO A 130 -12.47 -3.19 11.55
N ASP A 131 -11.40 -3.75 12.10
CA ASP A 131 -11.23 -3.91 13.55
C ASP A 131 -9.97 -3.20 14.07
N PRO A 132 -10.11 -2.09 14.84
CA PRO A 132 -8.96 -1.37 15.39
C PRO A 132 -8.16 -2.20 16.42
N LEU A 133 -8.76 -3.22 17.03
CA LEU A 133 -8.08 -4.13 17.96
C LEU A 133 -7.24 -5.19 17.22
N ARG A 134 -7.45 -5.34 15.91
CA ARG A 134 -6.71 -6.25 15.03
C ARG A 134 -6.09 -5.48 13.86
N PRO A 135 -5.11 -4.58 14.11
CA PRO A 135 -4.56 -3.66 13.10
C PRO A 135 -3.77 -4.33 11.98
N LYS A 136 -3.63 -5.66 12.01
CA LYS A 136 -3.00 -6.47 10.97
C LYS A 136 -3.99 -7.36 10.20
N LEU A 137 -5.28 -7.24 10.48
CA LEU A 137 -6.35 -7.91 9.76
C LEU A 137 -6.93 -6.94 8.73
N PHE A 138 -6.57 -7.15 7.47
CA PHE A 138 -7.10 -6.39 6.34
C PHE A 138 -8.13 -7.23 5.60
N SER A 139 -9.13 -6.55 5.04
CA SER A 139 -10.24 -7.19 4.33
C SER A 139 -10.52 -6.59 2.96
N HIS A 140 -9.83 -5.51 2.60
CA HIS A 140 -10.03 -4.80 1.33
C HIS A 140 -8.78 -4.07 0.91
N ILE A 141 -8.59 -3.92 -0.39
CA ILE A 141 -7.50 -3.16 -1.02
C ILE A 141 -8.05 -2.28 -2.15
N TYR A 142 -7.51 -1.08 -2.27
CA TYR A 142 -7.74 -0.17 -3.39
C TYR A 142 -6.47 0.64 -3.69
N LEU A 143 -6.53 1.59 -4.62
CA LEU A 143 -5.41 2.44 -5.00
C LEU A 143 -5.66 3.91 -4.70
N GLU A 144 -4.59 4.65 -4.50
CA GLU A 144 -4.59 6.11 -4.61
C GLU A 144 -3.64 6.54 -5.72
N VAL A 145 -4.03 7.57 -6.48
CA VAL A 145 -3.20 8.17 -7.53
C VAL A 145 -2.72 9.54 -7.10
N PHE A 146 -1.47 9.89 -7.43
CA PHE A 146 -0.91 11.20 -7.13
C PHE A 146 -1.18 12.18 -8.27
N HIS A 147 -1.86 13.28 -7.96
CA HIS A 147 -2.12 14.35 -8.92
C HIS A 147 -2.07 15.70 -8.22
N GLN A 148 -1.20 16.61 -8.68
CA GLN A 148 -1.07 17.98 -8.16
C GLN A 148 -0.93 18.07 -6.63
N GLY A 149 0.00 17.30 -6.04
CA GLY A 149 0.29 17.39 -4.60
C GLY A 149 -0.65 16.61 -3.69
N ARG A 150 -1.70 15.99 -4.23
CA ARG A 150 -2.67 15.18 -3.47
C ARG A 150 -2.74 13.75 -3.96
N TRP A 151 -3.05 12.85 -3.03
CA TRP A 151 -3.43 11.48 -3.32
C TRP A 151 -4.95 11.41 -3.43
N ILE A 152 -5.44 10.88 -4.55
CA ILE A 152 -6.88 10.75 -4.85
C ILE A 152 -7.24 9.27 -4.73
N PRO A 153 -8.17 8.89 -3.84
CA PRO A 153 -8.70 7.53 -3.74
C PRO A 153 -9.39 7.06 -5.01
N LEU A 154 -9.08 5.84 -5.43
CA LEU A 154 -9.65 5.16 -6.58
C LEU A 154 -10.02 3.72 -6.17
N ASP A 155 -11.23 3.55 -5.64
CA ASP A 155 -11.81 2.25 -5.36
C ASP A 155 -12.79 1.83 -6.47
N ALA A 156 -12.29 1.06 -7.44
CA ALA A 156 -13.09 0.65 -8.59
C ALA A 156 -14.08 -0.48 -8.27
N THR A 157 -14.03 -1.09 -7.07
CA THR A 157 -14.93 -2.17 -6.69
C THR A 157 -16.28 -1.68 -6.20
N MET A 158 -16.39 -0.38 -5.94
CA MET A 158 -17.58 0.25 -5.38
C MET A 158 -18.21 1.21 -6.40
N PRO A 159 -19.55 1.37 -6.42
CA PRO A 159 -20.24 2.23 -7.37
C PRO A 159 -20.21 3.72 -6.95
N TYR A 160 -19.04 4.21 -6.55
CA TYR A 160 -18.83 5.59 -6.11
C TYR A 160 -17.89 6.33 -7.07
N PRO A 161 -17.99 7.67 -7.14
CA PRO A 161 -17.10 8.46 -7.99
C PRO A 161 -15.66 8.46 -7.47
N MET A 162 -14.73 8.80 -8.36
CA MET A 162 -13.34 9.08 -8.02
C MET A 162 -13.23 10.01 -6.80
N GLY A 163 -12.33 9.67 -5.87
CA GLY A 163 -12.11 10.40 -4.63
C GLY A 163 -12.89 9.87 -3.43
N TRP A 164 -13.85 8.96 -3.64
CA TRP A 164 -14.47 8.23 -2.55
C TRP A 164 -13.52 7.19 -1.96
N GLU A 165 -13.54 7.04 -0.64
CA GLU A 165 -12.80 6.00 0.08
C GLU A 165 -13.69 5.32 1.14
N PRO A 166 -13.45 4.03 1.45
CA PRO A 166 -14.18 3.33 2.49
C PRO A 166 -13.86 3.89 3.88
N GLN A 167 -14.90 4.06 4.69
CA GLN A 167 -14.74 4.46 6.10
C GLN A 167 -14.36 3.25 6.94
N THR A 168 -13.08 3.12 7.26
CA THR A 168 -12.52 1.99 8.02
C THR A 168 -11.68 2.45 9.19
N PHE A 169 -11.63 1.65 10.26
CA PHE A 169 -10.84 1.98 11.46
C PHE A 169 -9.33 1.77 11.27
N VAL A 170 -8.93 0.87 10.39
CA VAL A 170 -7.52 0.56 10.10
C VAL A 170 -7.26 0.81 8.63
N LYS A 171 -6.31 1.70 8.33
CA LYS A 171 -5.85 2.02 6.98
C LYS A 171 -4.33 2.01 6.94
N GLN A 172 -3.74 1.36 5.95
CA GLN A 172 -2.29 1.37 5.72
C GLN A 172 -2.00 1.68 4.25
N MET A 173 -1.12 2.67 4.01
CA MET A 173 -0.69 3.07 2.68
C MET A 173 0.64 2.39 2.34
N ILE A 174 0.69 1.73 1.19
CA ILE A 174 1.86 0.99 0.71
C ILE A 174 2.38 1.69 -0.55
N PRO A 175 3.53 2.39 -0.47
CA PRO A 175 4.10 3.05 -1.64
C PRO A 175 4.55 2.02 -2.67
N MET A 176 4.39 2.33 -3.96
CA MET A 176 4.98 1.51 -5.03
C MET A 176 6.52 1.57 -4.93
N GLU A 177 7.18 0.42 -5.05
CA GLU A 177 8.64 0.40 -5.19
C GLU A 177 9.04 1.08 -6.50
N ARG A 178 9.77 2.19 -6.42
CA ARG A 178 10.28 2.87 -7.61
C ARG A 178 11.76 2.55 -7.72
N LYS A 179 12.17 1.78 -8.74
CA LYS A 179 13.59 1.69 -9.09
C LYS A 179 14.05 3.10 -9.46
N VAL A 180 14.93 3.68 -8.64
CA VAL A 180 15.59 4.95 -8.95
C VAL A 180 16.53 4.66 -10.11
N THR A 181 16.05 4.77 -11.34
CA THR A 181 16.88 4.55 -12.52
C THR A 181 16.38 5.49 -13.61
N MET A 182 17.24 6.47 -13.92
CA MET A 182 17.11 7.51 -14.96
C MET A 182 16.12 8.65 -14.68
N MET A 183 16.64 9.77 -14.17
CA MET A 183 16.52 11.11 -14.77
C MET A 183 17.15 12.15 -13.81
N HIS A 184 17.98 13.01 -14.40
CA HIS A 184 18.46 14.32 -13.95
C HIS A 184 18.08 14.77 -12.53
N SER A 185 19.11 15.05 -11.73
CA SER A 185 19.02 15.88 -10.54
C SER A 185 18.10 17.08 -10.79
N PRO A 186 16.98 17.24 -10.06
CA PRO A 186 16.25 18.50 -10.09
C PRO A 186 17.09 19.56 -9.36
N PRO A 187 17.02 20.83 -9.77
CA PRO A 187 17.69 21.91 -9.07
C PRO A 187 17.13 21.98 -7.65
N VAL A 188 18.06 21.99 -6.70
CA VAL A 188 17.80 22.17 -5.28
C VAL A 188 17.13 23.54 -5.07
N SER A 189 15.98 23.57 -4.40
CA SER A 189 15.61 24.73 -3.57
C SER A 189 14.54 24.38 -2.51
N TYR A 190 15.03 24.40 -1.26
CA TYR A 190 14.41 24.82 0.00
C TYR A 190 13.02 24.32 0.40
N GLY A 191 13.04 23.36 1.33
CA GLY A 191 11.94 23.04 2.24
C GLY A 191 12.32 21.82 3.06
N LEU A 192 12.71 22.00 4.32
CA LEU A 192 13.16 20.95 5.24
C LEU A 192 12.08 19.87 5.43
N ALA A 193 12.16 18.78 4.67
CA ALA A 193 11.55 17.51 5.03
C ALA A 193 12.60 16.68 5.80
N PRO A 194 12.27 16.09 6.96
CA PRO A 194 13.24 15.26 7.68
C PRO A 194 13.62 14.08 6.79
N MET A 195 14.92 13.93 6.54
CA MET A 195 15.48 12.82 5.79
C MET A 195 15.12 11.53 6.51
N SER A 196 14.15 10.78 5.98
CA SER A 196 13.81 9.46 6.50
C SER A 196 15.02 8.55 6.32
N SER A 197 15.61 8.11 7.43
CA SER A 197 16.69 7.12 7.43
C SER A 197 16.22 5.85 6.70
N PRO A 198 17.06 5.20 5.87
CA PRO A 198 16.67 3.95 5.21
C PRO A 198 16.10 2.93 6.22
N ASN A 199 14.98 2.28 5.89
CA ASN A 199 14.27 1.37 6.80
C ASN A 199 15.12 0.17 7.28
N TRP A 200 16.12 -0.26 6.49
CA TRP A 200 17.06 -1.31 6.85
C TRP A 200 18.15 -0.86 7.85
N LEU A 201 18.39 0.45 7.97
CA LEU A 201 19.52 1.01 8.71
C LEU A 201 19.39 0.82 10.24
N PRO A 202 18.22 1.05 10.88
CA PRO A 202 18.04 0.72 12.30
C PRO A 202 18.29 -0.76 12.60
N GLY A 203 17.80 -1.65 11.74
CA GLY A 203 18.01 -3.10 11.87
C GLY A 203 19.48 -3.49 11.74
N LEU A 204 20.21 -2.87 10.82
CA LEU A 204 21.66 -3.08 10.68
C LEU A 204 22.42 -2.62 11.92
N ILE A 205 22.12 -1.41 12.42
CA ILE A 205 22.76 -0.86 13.62
C ILE A 205 22.50 -1.78 14.84
N GLN A 206 21.29 -2.31 14.96
CA GLN A 206 20.96 -3.28 15.99
C GLN A 206 21.74 -4.59 15.82
N SER A 207 21.89 -5.10 14.60
CA SER A 207 22.74 -6.27 14.33
C SER A 207 24.22 -6.01 14.67
N ILE A 208 24.75 -4.81 14.40
CA ILE A 208 26.12 -4.44 14.82
C ILE A 208 26.20 -4.43 16.36
N ARG A 209 25.18 -3.90 17.03
CA ARG A 209 25.13 -3.79 18.50
C ARG A 209 25.11 -5.16 19.16
N GLN A 210 24.34 -6.10 18.63
CA GLN A 210 24.15 -7.45 19.18
C GLN A 210 25.19 -8.48 18.68
N GLY A 211 25.87 -8.20 17.57
CA GLY A 211 26.78 -9.15 16.90
C GLY A 211 26.06 -10.03 15.88
N GLY A 212 26.81 -10.86 15.15
CA GLY A 212 26.23 -11.83 14.21
C GLY A 212 25.90 -11.26 12.82
N ILE A 213 26.76 -10.40 12.27
CA ILE A 213 26.67 -9.96 10.87
C ILE A 213 27.49 -10.92 10.01
N GLN A 214 26.87 -11.49 8.99
CA GLN A 214 27.58 -12.37 8.07
C GLN A 214 28.54 -11.56 7.17
N PRO A 215 29.67 -12.15 6.74
CA PRO A 215 30.45 -11.59 5.64
C PRO A 215 29.55 -11.31 4.44
N ASN A 216 29.78 -10.20 3.75
CA ASN A 216 29.00 -9.77 2.60
C ASN A 216 27.50 -9.52 2.87
N ASP A 217 27.09 -9.12 4.09
CA ASP A 217 25.70 -8.74 4.41
C ASP A 217 25.21 -7.56 3.55
N SER A 218 24.16 -7.78 2.76
CA SER A 218 23.62 -6.80 1.80
C SER A 218 23.31 -5.42 2.39
N ARG A 219 22.94 -5.33 3.68
CA ARG A 219 22.69 -4.07 4.38
C ARG A 219 24.00 -3.31 4.65
N MET A 220 25.08 -4.03 4.95
CA MET A 220 26.42 -3.44 5.06
C MET A 220 26.93 -2.90 3.73
N LYS A 221 26.65 -3.59 2.61
CA LYS A 221 26.96 -3.09 1.26
C LYS A 221 26.21 -1.79 0.97
N ALA A 222 24.90 -1.78 1.22
CA ALA A 222 24.05 -0.61 1.04
C ALA A 222 24.52 0.58 1.88
N LEU A 223 24.98 0.34 3.12
CA LEU A 223 25.58 1.37 3.97
C LEU A 223 26.89 1.92 3.39
N LEU A 224 27.80 1.05 2.95
CA LEU A 224 29.06 1.47 2.34
C LEU A 224 28.83 2.28 1.06
N ASP A 225 27.92 1.83 0.21
CA ASP A 225 27.59 2.52 -1.05
C ASP A 225 26.94 3.88 -0.79
N LEU A 226 26.03 3.98 0.18
CA LEU A 226 25.41 5.24 0.60
C LEU A 226 26.47 6.23 1.12
N LEU A 227 27.37 5.79 1.99
CA LEU A 227 28.41 6.65 2.55
C LEU A 227 29.48 7.04 1.51
N HIS A 228 29.74 6.16 0.53
CA HIS A 228 30.64 6.43 -0.58
C HIS A 228 30.06 7.43 -1.58
N GLN A 229 28.79 7.27 -1.97
CA GLN A 229 28.08 8.21 -2.86
C GLN A 229 28.06 9.63 -2.29
N ARG A 230 27.94 9.77 -0.97
CA ARG A 230 27.96 11.06 -0.27
C ARG A 230 29.35 11.56 0.12
N GLN A 231 30.41 10.83 -0.28
CA GLN A 231 31.81 11.13 0.04
C GLN A 231 32.11 11.25 1.56
N LEU A 232 31.26 10.68 2.42
CA LEU A 232 31.36 10.80 3.89
C LEU A 232 32.49 9.93 4.47
N LEU A 233 32.83 8.82 3.80
CA LEU A 233 33.94 7.96 4.21
C LEU A 233 35.31 8.65 4.12
N ARG A 234 35.46 9.66 3.25
CA ARG A 234 36.69 10.47 3.15
C ARG A 234 36.94 11.29 4.42
N GLN A 235 35.87 11.71 5.09
CA GLN A 235 35.95 12.54 6.31
C GLN A 235 36.34 11.73 7.56
N LYS A 236 36.13 10.39 7.55
CA LYS A 236 36.44 9.51 8.68
C LYS A 236 37.10 8.19 8.22
N PRO A 237 38.40 8.20 7.87
CA PRO A 237 39.09 7.02 7.30
C PRO A 237 39.14 5.82 8.27
N ARG A 238 39.16 6.06 9.58
CA ARG A 238 39.08 4.98 10.59
C ARG A 238 37.73 4.25 10.54
N LEU A 239 36.63 4.99 10.38
CA LEU A 239 35.29 4.40 10.25
C LEU A 239 35.17 3.63 8.93
N ALA A 240 35.72 4.16 7.83
CA ALA A 240 35.75 3.48 6.54
C ALA A 240 36.46 2.12 6.61
N LYS A 241 37.65 2.06 7.23
CA LYS A 241 38.37 0.80 7.47
C LYS A 241 37.55 -0.17 8.32
N GLN A 242 36.89 0.34 9.36
CA GLN A 242 36.07 -0.48 10.26
C GLN A 242 34.83 -1.07 9.57
N LEU A 243 34.11 -0.29 8.77
CA LEU A 243 32.94 -0.77 8.03
C LEU A 243 33.34 -1.75 6.91
N ASN A 244 34.45 -1.50 6.22
CA ASN A 244 35.00 -2.45 5.24
C ASN A 244 35.44 -3.76 5.90
N PHE A 245 36.05 -3.69 7.10
CA PHE A 245 36.39 -4.90 7.85
C PHE A 245 35.15 -5.72 8.20
N ILE A 246 34.08 -5.06 8.68
CA ILE A 246 32.80 -5.71 8.99
C ILE A 246 32.17 -6.33 7.74
N TRP A 247 32.22 -5.64 6.60
CA TRP A 247 31.73 -6.16 5.33
C TRP A 247 32.49 -7.43 4.88
N VAL A 248 33.83 -7.41 4.93
CA VAL A 248 34.67 -8.51 4.45
C VAL A 248 34.68 -9.72 5.39
N ARG A 249 34.72 -9.49 6.71
CA ARG A 249 34.92 -10.55 7.71
C ARG A 249 33.66 -10.90 8.50
N GLY A 250 32.60 -10.10 8.38
CA GLY A 250 31.45 -10.17 9.27
C GLY A 250 31.78 -9.74 10.70
N LEU A 251 30.80 -9.88 11.59
CA LEU A 251 30.96 -9.78 13.04
C LEU A 251 30.63 -11.12 13.66
N SER A 252 31.51 -11.59 14.56
CA SER A 252 31.21 -12.75 15.40
C SER A 252 29.93 -12.53 16.22
N ALA A 253 29.35 -13.59 16.77
CA ALA A 253 28.14 -13.53 17.59
C ALA A 253 28.33 -12.82 18.96
N ARG A 254 29.41 -12.06 19.14
CA ARG A 254 29.66 -11.23 20.33
C ARG A 254 29.11 -9.81 20.09
N PRO A 255 28.57 -9.12 21.11
CA PRO A 255 28.01 -7.78 20.92
C PRO A 255 29.08 -6.69 20.77
N TYR A 256 28.86 -5.72 19.87
CA TYR A 256 29.76 -4.58 19.60
C TYR A 256 29.10 -3.21 19.85
N PRO A 257 28.67 -2.89 21.09
CA PRO A 257 27.88 -1.69 21.40
C PRO A 257 28.66 -0.37 21.28
N LYS A 258 30.00 -0.38 21.36
CA LYS A 258 30.83 0.81 21.12
C LYS A 258 30.88 1.17 19.63
N THR A 259 31.02 0.16 18.78
CA THR A 259 31.00 0.29 17.32
C THR A 259 29.65 0.81 16.82
N ALA A 260 28.55 0.23 17.31
CA ALA A 260 27.19 0.67 16.97
C ALA A 260 26.95 2.14 17.35
N ARG A 261 27.32 2.54 18.58
CA ARG A 261 27.20 3.95 19.02
C ARG A 261 28.07 4.93 18.22
N GLY A 262 29.28 4.53 17.86
CA GLY A 262 30.17 5.36 17.03
C GLY A 262 29.63 5.59 15.61
N LEU A 263 29.03 4.54 15.03
CA LEU A 263 28.35 4.61 13.75
C LEU A 263 27.07 5.47 13.84
N GLU A 264 26.21 5.24 14.82
CA GLU A 264 24.99 6.04 15.07
C GLU A 264 25.30 7.54 15.18
N ARG A 265 26.29 7.92 16.01
CA ARG A 265 26.69 9.33 16.15
C ARG A 265 27.16 9.93 14.83
N SER A 266 27.91 9.17 14.03
CA SER A 266 28.37 9.66 12.73
C SER A 266 27.21 9.82 11.76
N LEU A 267 26.27 8.87 11.75
CA LEU A 267 25.06 8.95 10.91
C LEU A 267 24.13 10.10 11.33
N GLN A 268 24.03 10.39 12.63
CA GLN A 268 23.30 11.55 13.16
C GLN A 268 23.98 12.87 12.80
N GLN A 269 25.31 12.96 12.96
CA GLN A 269 26.10 14.13 12.54
C GLN A 269 25.96 14.41 11.04
N TRP A 270 25.80 13.37 10.23
CA TRP A 270 25.61 13.47 8.79
C TRP A 270 24.15 13.59 8.34
N GLY A 271 23.20 13.72 9.28
CA GLY A 271 21.77 13.87 8.99
C GLY A 271 21.14 12.64 8.32
N ILE A 272 21.77 11.47 8.40
CA ILE A 272 21.27 10.20 7.84
C ILE A 272 20.32 9.51 8.85
N LEU A 273 20.61 9.63 10.14
CA LEU A 273 19.77 9.13 11.23
C LEU A 273 19.21 10.32 12.01
N PRO A 274 17.91 10.36 12.38
CA PRO A 274 17.40 11.41 13.24
C PRO A 274 18.12 11.41 14.59
N THR A 275 18.43 12.60 15.12
CA THR A 275 18.85 12.76 16.52
C THR A 275 17.62 12.55 17.39
N SER A 276 17.62 11.56 18.28
CA SER A 276 16.53 11.40 19.25
C SER A 276 16.28 12.73 19.97
N PRO A 277 15.02 13.19 20.11
CA PRO A 277 14.73 14.36 20.91
C PRO A 277 15.16 14.10 22.37
N ILE A 278 15.85 15.07 22.95
CA ILE A 278 16.13 15.14 24.38
C ILE A 278 14.79 15.00 25.11
N PRO A 279 14.65 14.13 26.14
CA PRO A 279 13.44 14.13 26.95
C PRO A 279 13.27 15.51 27.56
N LEU A 280 12.15 16.19 27.27
CA LEU A 280 11.77 17.41 27.98
C LEU A 280 11.80 17.12 29.49
N PRO A 281 12.35 18.03 30.31
CA PRO A 281 12.40 17.83 31.75
C PRO A 281 10.97 17.67 32.27
N ALA A 282 10.79 16.70 33.17
CA ALA A 282 9.52 16.42 33.84
C ALA A 282 8.94 17.73 34.41
N GLN A 283 7.81 18.17 33.87
CA GLN A 283 7.04 19.24 34.48
C GLN A 283 6.43 18.68 35.76
N SER A 284 6.81 19.31 36.86
CA SER A 284 6.30 19.11 38.21
C SER A 284 4.80 19.35 38.30
N ASP A 285 4.18 18.59 39.20
CA ASP A 285 2.81 18.63 39.67
C ASP A 285 2.09 19.97 39.61
N HIS A 286 0.92 19.97 38.97
CA HIS A 286 -0.28 20.56 39.55
C HIS A 286 -1.49 19.68 39.18
N ARG A 287 -1.83 18.76 40.08
CA ARG A 287 -3.16 18.13 40.14
C ARG A 287 -4.17 19.16 40.66
N PRO A 288 -5.24 19.49 39.94
CA PRO A 288 -6.44 20.01 40.57
C PRO A 288 -7.07 18.87 41.39
N GLN A 289 -7.19 19.06 42.70
CA GLN A 289 -7.98 18.17 43.56
C GLN A 289 -9.44 18.18 43.07
N MET A 290 -9.90 17.08 42.48
CA MET A 290 -11.33 16.81 42.35
C MET A 290 -11.84 16.28 43.70
N GLN A 291 -12.69 17.06 44.36
CA GLN A 291 -13.52 16.59 45.46
C GLN A 291 -14.53 15.56 44.92
N PRO A 292 -14.80 14.45 45.63
CA PRO A 292 -15.81 13.49 45.21
C PRO A 292 -17.21 14.05 45.48
N SER A 293 -17.94 14.42 44.42
CA SER A 293 -19.37 14.68 44.51
C SER A 293 -20.12 13.35 44.67
N THR A 294 -20.63 13.10 45.88
CA THR A 294 -21.59 12.03 46.15
C THR A 294 -22.95 12.39 45.55
N GLN A 295 -23.21 11.96 44.31
CA GLN A 295 -24.57 11.88 43.79
C GLN A 295 -25.02 10.41 43.78
N SER A 296 -26.05 10.12 44.57
CA SER A 296 -26.68 8.81 44.64
C SER A 296 -27.42 8.50 43.34
N VAL A 297 -27.02 7.42 42.68
CA VAL A 297 -27.74 6.88 41.53
C VAL A 297 -29.03 6.24 42.03
N ARG A 298 -30.19 6.80 41.67
CA ARG A 298 -31.49 6.16 41.88
C ARG A 298 -31.74 5.10 40.80
N PRO A 299 -32.19 3.89 41.13
CA PRO A 299 -32.54 2.89 40.13
C PRO A 299 -33.79 3.29 39.35
N VAL A 300 -33.69 3.24 38.02
CA VAL A 300 -34.82 3.44 37.11
C VAL A 300 -35.65 2.16 37.06
N ALA A 301 -36.95 2.24 37.38
CA ALA A 301 -37.86 1.11 37.30
C ALA A 301 -38.11 0.72 35.83
N LEU A 302 -37.83 -0.54 35.49
CA LEU A 302 -38.18 -1.12 34.19
C LEU A 302 -39.69 -1.37 34.14
N ARG A 303 -40.36 -0.78 33.14
CA ARG A 303 -41.77 -1.09 32.82
C ARG A 303 -41.85 -2.40 32.05
N ALA A 304 -42.80 -3.26 32.43
CA ALA A 304 -43.08 -4.51 31.75
C ALA A 304 -43.59 -4.27 30.31
N VAL A 305 -42.98 -4.93 29.34
CA VAL A 305 -43.43 -4.97 27.95
C VAL A 305 -44.63 -5.91 27.86
N GLY A 306 -45.77 -5.40 27.38
CA GLY A 306 -46.99 -6.18 27.20
C GLY A 306 -46.84 -7.32 26.19
N LYS A 307 -47.61 -8.40 26.38
CA LYS A 307 -47.62 -9.61 25.54
C LYS A 307 -47.86 -9.27 24.07
N VAL A 308 -46.91 -9.64 23.21
CA VAL A 308 -47.02 -9.56 21.76
C VAL A 308 -47.94 -10.68 21.27
N LYS A 309 -49.02 -10.34 20.54
CA LYS A 309 -49.87 -11.32 19.85
C LYS A 309 -49.16 -11.80 18.57
N PRO A 310 -49.21 -13.09 18.22
CA PRO A 310 -48.63 -13.58 16.97
C PRO A 310 -49.41 -13.02 15.77
N VAL A 311 -48.67 -12.55 14.77
CA VAL A 311 -49.22 -12.12 13.48
C VAL A 311 -49.65 -13.36 12.70
N ALA A 312 -50.88 -13.35 12.19
CA ALA A 312 -51.42 -14.41 11.36
C ALA A 312 -50.58 -14.62 10.09
N SER A 313 -50.36 -15.88 9.73
CA SER A 313 -49.65 -16.32 8.54
C SER A 313 -50.20 -15.69 7.27
N VAL A 314 -49.35 -14.95 6.55
CA VAL A 314 -49.63 -14.40 5.22
C VAL A 314 -49.65 -15.55 4.21
N ALA A 315 -50.74 -15.68 3.47
CA ALA A 315 -50.89 -16.66 2.40
C ALA A 315 -49.97 -16.34 1.20
N PRO A 316 -49.47 -17.35 0.46
CA PRO A 316 -48.54 -17.14 -0.65
C PRO A 316 -49.23 -16.46 -1.84
N ILE A 317 -48.56 -15.47 -2.42
CA ILE A 317 -48.97 -14.77 -3.63
C ILE A 317 -48.74 -15.69 -4.83
N ALA A 318 -49.80 -15.98 -5.58
CA ALA A 318 -49.74 -16.75 -6.83
C ALA A 318 -49.09 -15.93 -7.97
N PRO A 319 -48.33 -16.57 -8.88
CA PRO A 319 -47.66 -15.88 -9.97
C PRO A 319 -48.66 -15.37 -11.02
N THR A 320 -48.55 -14.08 -11.35
CA THR A 320 -49.34 -13.43 -12.40
C THR A 320 -48.75 -13.80 -13.77
N SER A 321 -49.52 -14.53 -14.57
CA SER A 321 -49.24 -14.77 -15.99
C SER A 321 -49.58 -13.53 -16.81
N ALA A 322 -48.59 -12.95 -17.49
CA ALA A 322 -48.80 -11.96 -18.55
C ALA A 322 -48.95 -12.69 -19.89
N PRO A 323 -49.85 -12.24 -20.78
CA PRO A 323 -50.16 -12.93 -22.03
C PRO A 323 -49.08 -12.73 -23.10
N ILE A 324 -48.81 -13.79 -23.84
CA ILE A 324 -48.05 -13.80 -25.08
C ILE A 324 -48.88 -13.06 -26.15
N ALA A 325 -48.36 -11.93 -26.64
CA ALA A 325 -48.88 -11.32 -27.87
C ALA A 325 -48.15 -11.97 -29.05
N GLN A 326 -48.91 -12.72 -29.85
CA GLN A 326 -48.55 -13.06 -31.23
C GLN A 326 -48.88 -11.85 -32.12
N GLN A 327 -47.87 -11.34 -32.83
CA GLN A 327 -47.91 -10.90 -34.23
C GLN A 327 -46.52 -10.39 -34.65
#